data_AF-A0A7W1JNC4-F1
#
_entry.id   AF-A0A7W1JNC4-F1
#
_cell.length_a   1.000
_cell.length_b   1.000
_cell.length_c   1.000
_cell.angle_alpha   90.00
_cell.angle_beta   90.00
_cell.angle_gamma   90.00
#
_symmetry.space_group_name_H-M   'P 1'
#
loop_
_entity.id
_entity.type
_entity.pdbx_description
1 polymer ?
#
loop_
_entity_poly.entity_id
_entity_poly.type
_entity_poly.pdbx_seq_one_letter_code
_entity_poly.pdbx_strand_id
1 'polypeptide(L)'
;MSLSVDQLQQLSYQLEQKQTNWDSINRLTDLKESFWARNIRPILGNNQPRILKMTHVVNQAFVDLEQKGIKIFDPSINNWHYQLKAQKYYERFTIYLKVAEQIRQMVGGIKNLSPELKEEFHALECHMIGLKYSLGAREGGVDKLEAPDQLIFEKLKVRILQKKLGQPLNVDKELNRLEIEQLEEAACYPEWVQILLKNSAYEDFFYKTIIRDYNPVSVFIMCPDTQKQIKKALLTGIIGRIRRPGEEESLAFQIASTKTANISKRILTLPVYHSDDFSTFDKQKQERVNILKPTHLVTFRNGNYRLTIKEILTELSKKNEREVKVNLCAFGLINRHPVHGKWDAERQRFVLPPMTLVNWTDYVPPGEIVNQDELEKRYSDSIKDKEIFFKVVATREQRDLYIIGTHGFLQTYIHMGDRKWKVLDMGVFMTRFQQGGLDGLSLICNTVKRVLCLMDQNGSYSQRQKAALPLFTTHKAAREILNSMYHIMEDEDIFQLGGQNCSHPIQTTIENVVPNTPNYYKLPIYRARFNFLPLDAYFSLLGNLPIRVCNFFIFILINCLGAFRSYSLTDKNKKKHSFSLNKFHSSQKEYEFHHPANLHLHIEKAHKTKEGPFVNGEITFGNTSGKL
;
A
#
# COMPACT_ATOMS: atom_id res chain seq x y z
N MET A 1 -27.14 -21.74 -31.20
CA MET A 1 -27.54 -23.15 -31.04
C MET A 1 -28.09 -23.33 -29.63
N SER A 2 -29.38 -23.63 -29.50
CA SER A 2 -30.01 -23.97 -28.22
C SER A 2 -29.54 -25.36 -27.79
N LEU A 3 -29.22 -25.53 -26.51
CA LEU A 3 -28.97 -26.85 -25.94
C LEU A 3 -30.30 -27.62 -25.92
N SER A 4 -30.25 -28.92 -26.25
CA SER A 4 -31.42 -29.77 -26.13
C SER A 4 -31.82 -29.94 -24.65
N VAL A 5 -33.08 -30.26 -24.42
CA VAL A 5 -33.60 -30.57 -23.07
C VAL A 5 -32.80 -31.70 -22.43
N ASP A 6 -32.37 -32.68 -23.22
CA ASP A 6 -31.51 -33.78 -22.76
C ASP A 6 -30.13 -33.29 -22.31
N GLN A 7 -29.53 -32.35 -23.02
CA GLN A 7 -28.25 -31.74 -22.62
C GLN A 7 -28.39 -30.97 -21.31
N LEU A 8 -29.53 -30.32 -21.08
CA LEU A 8 -29.83 -29.61 -19.83
C LEU A 8 -30.10 -30.57 -18.66
N GLN A 9 -30.80 -31.67 -18.91
CA GLN A 9 -31.05 -32.71 -17.91
C GLN A 9 -29.78 -33.47 -17.54
N GLN A 10 -28.91 -33.75 -18.51
CA GLN A 10 -27.62 -34.40 -18.28
C GLN A 10 -26.66 -33.51 -17.49
N LEU A 11 -26.70 -32.19 -17.72
CA LEU A 11 -26.00 -31.20 -16.90
C LEU A 11 -26.58 -31.12 -15.48
N SER A 12 -27.90 -31.13 -15.31
CA SER A 12 -28.55 -31.15 -13.99
C SER A 12 -28.15 -32.39 -13.20
N TYR A 13 -28.20 -33.55 -13.86
CA TYR A 13 -27.82 -34.84 -13.29
C TYR A 13 -26.34 -34.87 -12.88
N GLN A 14 -25.43 -34.36 -13.72
CA GLN A 14 -24.00 -34.28 -13.39
C GLN A 14 -23.70 -33.32 -12.22
N LEU A 15 -24.51 -32.26 -12.05
CA LEU A 15 -24.43 -31.31 -10.94
C LEU A 15 -25.09 -31.84 -9.65
N GLU A 16 -25.92 -32.88 -9.74
CA GLU A 16 -26.60 -33.56 -8.62
C GLU A 16 -25.85 -34.81 -8.13
N GLN A 17 -24.86 -35.30 -8.89
CA GLN A 17 -23.98 -36.39 -8.47
C GLN A 17 -23.21 -36.00 -7.19
N LYS A 18 -23.29 -36.86 -6.17
CA LYS A 18 -22.63 -36.66 -4.87
C LYS A 18 -21.11 -36.65 -5.01
N GLN A 19 -20.52 -35.45 -5.11
CA GLN A 19 -19.17 -35.22 -4.62
C GLN A 19 -19.13 -34.04 -3.66
N THR A 20 -18.39 -34.26 -2.57
CA THR A 20 -18.08 -33.34 -1.47
C THR A 20 -19.17 -33.22 -0.41
N ASN A 21 -18.79 -33.58 0.82
CA ASN A 21 -19.59 -33.34 2.01
C ASN A 21 -19.87 -31.83 2.11
N TRP A 22 -21.10 -31.44 1.79
CA TRP A 22 -21.57 -30.05 1.77
C TRP A 22 -21.48 -29.37 3.14
N ASP A 23 -21.35 -30.13 4.23
CA ASP A 23 -21.12 -29.59 5.58
C ASP A 23 -19.73 -28.91 5.71
N SER A 24 -18.78 -29.24 4.82
CA SER A 24 -17.45 -28.62 4.79
C SER A 24 -17.37 -27.32 3.96
N ILE A 25 -18.43 -26.97 3.21
CA ILE A 25 -18.55 -25.73 2.43
C ILE A 25 -19.48 -24.74 3.16
N ASN A 26 -19.41 -24.73 4.49
CA ASN A 26 -20.12 -23.76 5.34
C ASN A 26 -19.41 -22.40 5.48
N ARG A 27 -18.49 -22.04 4.57
CA ARG A 27 -17.67 -20.81 4.73
C ARG A 27 -18.21 -19.53 4.07
N LEU A 28 -19.41 -19.56 3.49
CA LEU A 28 -20.14 -18.34 3.10
C LEU A 28 -21.60 -18.31 3.60
N THR A 29 -22.06 -19.37 4.28
CA THR A 29 -23.44 -19.53 4.77
C THR A 29 -23.56 -19.48 6.28
N ASP A 30 -22.48 -19.62 7.05
CA ASP A 30 -22.57 -19.51 8.50
C ASP A 30 -22.55 -18.06 8.97
N LEU A 31 -23.62 -17.32 8.66
CA LEU A 31 -24.00 -16.12 9.37
C LEU A 31 -25.52 -15.98 9.29
N LYS A 32 -26.19 -16.30 10.40
CA LYS A 32 -27.50 -15.72 10.78
C LYS A 32 -27.49 -14.17 10.76
N GLU A 33 -26.36 -13.56 10.42
CA GLU A 33 -26.15 -12.12 10.36
C GLU A 33 -25.76 -11.54 8.98
N SER A 34 -25.70 -12.35 7.91
CA SER A 34 -25.33 -11.79 6.60
C SER A 34 -26.43 -10.82 6.08
N PHE A 35 -25.99 -9.68 5.53
CA PHE A 35 -26.84 -8.71 4.83
C PHE A 35 -27.74 -9.40 3.79
N TRP A 36 -27.25 -10.47 3.17
CA TRP A 36 -27.96 -11.30 2.20
C TRP A 36 -29.20 -12.01 2.79
N ALA A 37 -29.06 -12.63 3.96
CA ALA A 37 -30.18 -13.29 4.64
C ALA A 37 -31.24 -12.29 5.12
N ARG A 38 -30.82 -11.08 5.50
CA ARG A 38 -31.70 -10.02 6.04
C ARG A 38 -32.42 -9.21 4.95
N ASN A 39 -31.74 -8.92 3.84
CA ASN A 39 -32.23 -7.90 2.90
C ASN A 39 -32.51 -8.42 1.49
N ILE A 40 -31.86 -9.49 1.02
CA ILE A 40 -32.02 -9.95 -0.37
C ILE A 40 -33.08 -11.07 -0.47
N ARG A 41 -33.12 -11.97 0.51
CA ARG A 41 -34.08 -13.09 0.57
C ARG A 41 -35.56 -12.65 0.49
N PRO A 42 -35.98 -11.53 1.10
CA PRO A 42 -37.36 -11.05 0.99
C PRO A 42 -37.67 -10.37 -0.37
N ILE A 43 -36.66 -9.76 -1.01
CA ILE A 43 -36.83 -8.92 -2.21
C ILE A 43 -36.94 -9.75 -3.49
N LEU A 44 -36.27 -10.91 -3.56
CA LEU A 44 -36.17 -11.67 -4.81
C LEU A 44 -37.30 -12.68 -5.07
N GLY A 45 -38.24 -12.86 -4.13
CA GLY A 45 -39.33 -13.83 -4.25
C GLY A 45 -38.85 -15.27 -4.45
N ASN A 46 -39.74 -16.25 -4.27
CA ASN A 46 -39.40 -17.68 -4.30
C ASN A 46 -38.88 -18.23 -5.64
N ASN A 47 -38.67 -17.41 -6.68
CA ASN A 47 -38.51 -17.91 -8.05
C ASN A 47 -37.12 -17.87 -8.67
N GLN A 48 -36.06 -17.32 -8.06
CA GLN A 48 -34.71 -17.42 -8.66
C GLN A 48 -33.53 -17.86 -7.76
N PRO A 49 -33.68 -18.90 -6.90
CA PRO A 49 -32.53 -19.61 -6.29
C PRO A 49 -31.52 -20.13 -7.32
N ARG A 50 -31.97 -20.40 -8.54
CA ARG A 50 -31.16 -20.95 -9.64
C ARG A 50 -30.11 -19.98 -10.15
N ILE A 51 -30.42 -18.69 -10.28
CA ILE A 51 -29.46 -17.68 -10.74
C ILE A 51 -28.40 -17.43 -9.68
N LEU A 52 -28.79 -17.35 -8.41
CA LEU A 52 -27.87 -17.24 -7.27
C LEU A 52 -26.93 -18.45 -7.20
N LYS A 53 -27.47 -19.66 -7.38
CA LYS A 53 -26.68 -20.90 -7.47
C LYS A 53 -25.74 -20.88 -8.67
N MET A 54 -26.18 -20.38 -9.83
CA MET A 54 -25.34 -20.31 -11.05
C MET A 54 -24.21 -19.30 -10.93
N THR A 55 -24.47 -18.09 -10.43
CA THR A 55 -23.42 -17.08 -10.20
C THR A 55 -22.40 -17.58 -9.19
N HIS A 56 -22.85 -18.24 -8.11
CA HIS A 56 -21.96 -18.85 -7.13
C HIS A 56 -21.12 -19.98 -7.74
N VAL A 57 -21.74 -20.91 -8.48
CA VAL A 57 -21.04 -22.01 -9.15
C VAL A 57 -20.02 -21.50 -10.17
N VAL A 58 -20.33 -20.44 -10.91
CA VAL A 58 -19.43 -19.88 -11.91
C VAL A 58 -18.31 -19.05 -11.29
N ASN A 59 -18.61 -18.25 -10.26
CA ASN A 59 -17.57 -17.51 -9.54
C ASN A 59 -16.62 -18.49 -8.83
N GLN A 60 -17.15 -19.52 -8.19
CA GLN A 60 -16.34 -20.59 -7.60
C GLN A 60 -15.56 -21.35 -8.67
N ALA A 61 -16.12 -21.59 -9.85
CA ALA A 61 -15.39 -22.18 -10.95
C ALA A 61 -14.23 -21.27 -11.40
N PHE A 62 -14.42 -19.96 -11.55
CA PHE A 62 -13.33 -19.03 -11.89
C PHE A 62 -12.24 -18.99 -10.83
N VAL A 63 -12.61 -18.91 -9.55
CA VAL A 63 -11.67 -18.98 -8.42
C VAL A 63 -10.91 -20.31 -8.43
N ASP A 64 -11.59 -21.42 -8.68
CA ASP A 64 -10.97 -22.73 -8.81
C ASP A 64 -10.01 -22.80 -10.00
N LEU A 65 -10.34 -22.16 -11.13
CA LEU A 65 -9.48 -22.09 -12.32
C LEU A 65 -8.22 -21.30 -12.06
N GLU A 66 -8.35 -20.13 -11.41
CA GLU A 66 -7.23 -19.29 -10.99
C GLU A 66 -6.32 -20.06 -10.01
N GLN A 67 -6.90 -20.71 -9.01
CA GLN A 67 -6.15 -21.49 -8.00
C GLN A 67 -5.46 -22.73 -8.59
N LYS A 68 -6.10 -23.41 -9.55
CA LYS A 68 -5.55 -24.61 -10.21
C LYS A 68 -4.43 -24.26 -11.21
N GLY A 69 -4.33 -22.99 -11.61
CA GLY A 69 -3.34 -22.46 -12.55
C GLY A 69 -3.56 -23.02 -13.94
N ILE A 70 -4.09 -22.18 -14.83
CA ILE A 70 -4.37 -22.48 -16.23
C ILE A 70 -3.14 -23.11 -16.91
N LYS A 71 -3.32 -24.24 -17.58
CA LYS A 71 -2.31 -24.89 -18.43
C LYS A 71 -2.47 -24.36 -19.86
N ILE A 72 -1.38 -23.86 -20.45
CA ILE A 72 -1.29 -23.39 -21.83
C ILE A 72 -0.64 -24.52 -22.66
N PHE A 73 -1.33 -25.08 -23.66
CA PHE A 73 -0.80 -26.18 -24.48
C PHE A 73 -0.21 -25.66 -25.79
N ASP A 74 1.10 -25.84 -25.99
CA ASP A 74 1.78 -25.51 -27.24
C ASP A 74 1.25 -26.32 -28.46
N PRO A 75 0.56 -25.70 -29.43
CA PRO A 75 -0.02 -26.38 -30.59
C PRO A 75 1.04 -26.82 -31.62
N SER A 76 2.29 -26.35 -31.51
CA SER A 76 3.38 -26.75 -32.42
C SER A 76 3.88 -28.18 -32.16
N ILE A 77 3.44 -28.79 -31.06
CA ILE A 77 3.87 -30.13 -30.65
C ILE A 77 2.99 -31.17 -31.31
N ASN A 78 3.54 -31.78 -32.35
CA ASN A 78 2.88 -32.80 -33.12
C ASN A 78 2.97 -34.19 -32.45
N ASN A 79 2.50 -34.27 -31.20
CA ASN A 79 2.42 -35.51 -30.43
C ASN A 79 0.94 -35.84 -30.15
N TRP A 80 0.47 -36.96 -30.69
CA TRP A 80 -0.93 -37.39 -30.57
C TRP A 80 -1.43 -37.49 -29.11
N HIS A 81 -0.63 -38.02 -28.19
CA HIS A 81 -1.02 -38.12 -26.78
C HIS A 81 -1.07 -36.75 -26.09
N TYR A 82 -0.24 -35.81 -26.55
CA TYR A 82 -0.25 -34.44 -26.09
C TYR A 82 -1.48 -33.68 -26.61
N GLN A 83 -1.78 -33.80 -27.90
CA GLN A 83 -2.97 -33.22 -28.53
C GLN A 83 -4.26 -33.78 -27.90
N LEU A 84 -4.32 -35.09 -27.62
CA LEU A 84 -5.46 -35.70 -26.94
C LEU A 84 -5.63 -35.18 -25.49
N LYS A 85 -4.53 -34.94 -24.77
CA LYS A 85 -4.57 -34.32 -23.42
C LYS A 85 -4.97 -32.85 -23.48
N ALA A 86 -4.47 -32.10 -24.46
CA ALA A 86 -4.84 -30.70 -24.70
C ALA A 86 -6.32 -30.60 -25.04
N GLN A 87 -6.80 -31.43 -25.96
CA GLN A 87 -8.20 -31.47 -26.36
C GLN A 87 -9.14 -31.85 -25.20
N LYS A 88 -8.81 -32.88 -24.41
CA LYS A 88 -9.56 -33.21 -23.19
C LYS A 88 -9.54 -32.07 -22.16
N TYR A 89 -8.45 -31.30 -22.10
CA TYR A 89 -8.36 -30.13 -21.23
C TYR A 89 -9.24 -28.99 -21.77
N TYR A 90 -9.17 -28.66 -23.06
CA TYR A 90 -10.01 -27.65 -23.70
C TYR A 90 -11.50 -27.98 -23.63
N GLU A 91 -11.88 -29.23 -23.89
CA GLU A 91 -13.26 -29.72 -23.76
C GLU A 91 -13.78 -29.52 -22.34
N ARG A 92 -12.93 -29.79 -21.33
CA ARG A 92 -13.26 -29.54 -19.92
C ARG A 92 -13.52 -28.06 -19.63
N PHE A 93 -12.81 -27.12 -20.26
CA PHE A 93 -12.99 -25.67 -20.02
C PHE A 93 -14.04 -25.02 -20.93
N THR A 94 -14.33 -25.63 -22.07
CA THR A 94 -15.33 -25.14 -23.05
C THR A 94 -16.71 -24.99 -22.42
N ILE A 95 -17.09 -25.91 -21.52
CA ILE A 95 -18.36 -25.84 -20.80
C ILE A 95 -18.41 -24.59 -19.91
N TYR A 96 -17.34 -24.25 -19.21
CA TYR A 96 -17.30 -23.05 -18.35
C TYR A 96 -17.39 -21.76 -19.16
N LEU A 97 -16.75 -21.69 -20.33
CA LEU A 97 -16.85 -20.55 -21.24
C LEU A 97 -18.27 -20.40 -21.82
N LYS A 98 -18.90 -21.52 -22.20
CA LYS A 98 -20.31 -21.53 -22.67
C LYS A 98 -21.29 -21.11 -21.56
N VAL A 99 -21.10 -21.60 -20.33
CA VAL A 99 -21.93 -21.23 -19.18
C VAL A 99 -21.72 -19.75 -18.82
N ALA A 100 -20.49 -19.24 -18.86
CA ALA A 100 -20.21 -17.82 -18.63
C ALA A 100 -20.95 -16.92 -19.65
N GLU A 101 -20.95 -17.29 -20.93
CA GLU A 101 -21.67 -16.56 -21.98
C GLU A 101 -23.20 -16.63 -21.78
N GLN A 102 -23.74 -17.77 -21.38
CA GLN A 102 -25.17 -17.91 -21.06
C GLN A 102 -25.56 -17.08 -19.84
N ILE A 103 -24.74 -17.05 -18.79
CA ILE A 103 -24.95 -16.16 -17.64
C ILE A 103 -24.86 -14.70 -18.06
N ARG A 104 -23.92 -14.35 -18.93
CA ARG A 104 -23.82 -12.99 -19.48
C ARG A 104 -25.10 -12.56 -20.19
N GLN A 105 -25.71 -13.45 -20.97
CA GLN A 105 -26.98 -13.23 -21.65
C GLN A 105 -28.16 -13.12 -20.66
N MET A 106 -28.26 -14.02 -19.69
CA MET A 106 -29.31 -14.00 -18.67
C MET A 106 -29.22 -12.78 -17.76
N VAL A 107 -28.01 -12.40 -17.33
CA VAL A 107 -27.78 -11.24 -16.48
C VAL A 107 -27.84 -9.93 -17.28
N GLY A 108 -27.59 -9.98 -18.59
CA GLY A 108 -27.84 -8.89 -19.52
C GLY A 108 -29.30 -8.39 -19.47
N GLY A 109 -30.26 -9.29 -19.21
CA GLY A 109 -31.67 -8.94 -18.97
C GLY A 109 -31.96 -8.40 -17.56
N ILE A 110 -31.06 -8.60 -16.59
CA ILE A 110 -31.22 -8.30 -15.16
C ILE A 110 -30.59 -6.96 -14.76
N LYS A 111 -29.80 -6.32 -15.65
CA LYS A 111 -29.11 -5.03 -15.42
C LYS A 111 -29.99 -3.89 -14.90
N ASN A 112 -31.31 -4.02 -15.00
CA ASN A 112 -32.29 -3.02 -14.58
C ASN A 112 -32.91 -3.29 -13.18
N LEU A 113 -32.50 -4.35 -12.47
CA LEU A 113 -33.20 -4.81 -11.26
C LEU A 113 -32.60 -4.31 -9.93
N SER A 114 -31.28 -4.06 -9.81
CA SER A 114 -30.70 -3.34 -8.66
C SER A 114 -29.27 -2.82 -8.90
N PRO A 115 -28.83 -1.73 -8.21
CA PRO A 115 -27.45 -1.23 -8.26
C PRO A 115 -26.39 -2.27 -7.86
N GLU A 116 -26.66 -3.10 -6.85
CA GLU A 116 -25.72 -4.12 -6.34
C GLU A 116 -25.52 -5.25 -7.35
N LEU A 117 -26.59 -5.68 -8.05
CA LEU A 117 -26.49 -6.68 -9.13
C LEU A 117 -25.67 -6.14 -10.32
N LYS A 118 -25.72 -4.84 -10.58
CA LYS A 118 -24.92 -4.18 -11.60
C LYS A 118 -23.42 -4.19 -11.25
N GLU A 119 -23.07 -4.04 -9.98
CA GLU A 119 -21.68 -4.12 -9.50
C GLU A 119 -21.14 -5.55 -9.59
N GLU A 120 -21.90 -6.56 -9.15
CA GLU A 120 -21.53 -7.98 -9.25
C GLU A 120 -21.37 -8.43 -10.71
N PHE A 121 -22.28 -8.00 -11.60
CA PHE A 121 -22.16 -8.27 -13.03
C PHE A 121 -20.90 -7.64 -13.62
N HIS A 122 -20.60 -6.40 -13.24
CA HIS A 122 -19.39 -5.74 -13.70
C HIS A 122 -18.13 -6.46 -13.21
N ALA A 123 -18.11 -6.92 -11.96
CA ALA A 123 -17.02 -7.73 -11.44
C ALA A 123 -16.83 -9.00 -12.29
N LEU A 124 -17.91 -9.72 -12.59
CA LEU A 124 -17.89 -10.90 -13.45
C LEU A 124 -17.35 -10.59 -14.86
N GLU A 125 -17.73 -9.46 -15.45
CA GLU A 125 -17.17 -9.03 -16.75
C GLU A 125 -15.66 -8.80 -16.67
N CYS A 126 -15.18 -8.15 -15.60
CA CYS A 126 -13.76 -7.94 -15.34
C CYS A 126 -13.00 -9.27 -15.18
N HIS A 127 -13.57 -10.24 -14.45
CA HIS A 127 -12.98 -11.58 -14.32
C HIS A 127 -12.92 -12.32 -15.65
N MET A 128 -14.02 -12.31 -16.40
CA MET A 128 -14.11 -12.98 -17.69
C MET A 128 -13.09 -12.39 -18.68
N ILE A 129 -12.96 -11.06 -18.76
CA ILE A 129 -11.99 -10.45 -19.68
C ILE A 129 -10.55 -10.68 -19.21
N GLY A 130 -10.28 -10.62 -17.91
CA GLY A 130 -8.96 -10.93 -17.35
C GLY A 130 -8.54 -12.37 -17.63
N LEU A 131 -9.47 -13.31 -17.54
CA LEU A 131 -9.26 -14.71 -17.91
C LEU A 131 -8.92 -14.86 -19.39
N LYS A 132 -9.66 -14.21 -20.29
CA LYS A 132 -9.37 -14.23 -21.73
C LYS A 132 -7.95 -13.76 -22.03
N TYR A 133 -7.51 -12.64 -21.44
CA TYR A 133 -6.16 -12.11 -21.62
C TYR A 133 -5.07 -12.97 -20.95
N SER A 134 -5.41 -13.66 -19.86
CA SER A 134 -4.52 -14.60 -19.20
C SER A 134 -4.28 -15.87 -20.02
N LEU A 135 -5.31 -16.34 -20.73
CA LEU A 135 -5.26 -17.50 -21.62
C LEU A 135 -4.43 -17.23 -22.89
N GLY A 136 -4.60 -16.05 -23.49
CA GLY A 136 -3.99 -15.70 -24.78
C GLY A 136 -4.66 -16.39 -25.98
N ALA A 137 -4.41 -15.90 -27.20
CA ALA A 137 -5.14 -16.34 -28.39
C ALA A 137 -4.91 -17.83 -28.72
N ARG A 138 -3.70 -18.34 -28.42
CA ARG A 138 -3.33 -19.76 -28.62
C ARG A 138 -4.24 -20.73 -27.87
N GLU A 139 -4.80 -20.31 -26.73
CA GLU A 139 -5.65 -21.14 -25.86
C GLU A 139 -7.13 -20.80 -25.98
N GLY A 140 -7.54 -20.09 -27.04
CA GLY A 140 -8.92 -19.62 -27.23
C GLY A 140 -9.28 -18.38 -26.41
N GLY A 141 -8.28 -17.72 -25.82
CA GLY A 141 -8.39 -16.41 -25.18
C GLY A 141 -8.15 -15.26 -26.18
N VAL A 142 -7.63 -14.16 -25.66
CA VAL A 142 -7.30 -12.95 -26.44
C VAL A 142 -5.88 -12.51 -26.07
N ASP A 143 -5.04 -12.24 -27.05
CA ASP A 143 -3.74 -11.62 -26.78
C ASP A 143 -3.86 -10.10 -26.74
N LYS A 144 -2.98 -9.44 -25.97
CA LYS A 144 -2.86 -7.98 -26.04
C LYS A 144 -2.36 -7.57 -27.44
N LEU A 145 -2.73 -6.38 -27.88
CA LEU A 145 -2.20 -5.82 -29.12
C LEU A 145 -0.70 -5.57 -29.01
N GLU A 146 0.03 -5.73 -30.12
CA GLU A 146 1.47 -5.43 -30.19
C GLU A 146 1.77 -3.94 -30.02
N ALA A 147 0.86 -3.09 -30.52
CA ALA A 147 0.89 -1.64 -30.41
C ALA A 147 -0.40 -1.12 -29.76
N PRO A 148 -0.35 0.03 -29.07
CA PRO A 148 -1.54 0.62 -28.46
C PRO A 148 -2.58 1.00 -29.52
N ASP A 149 -3.85 0.74 -29.24
CA ASP A 149 -4.95 1.31 -30.04
C ASP A 149 -5.01 2.82 -29.79
N GLN A 150 -4.69 3.62 -30.81
CA GLN A 150 -4.58 5.07 -30.68
C GLN A 150 -5.90 5.74 -30.27
N LEU A 151 -7.05 5.25 -30.76
CA LEU A 151 -8.36 5.81 -30.41
C LEU A 151 -8.66 5.55 -28.94
N ILE A 152 -8.32 4.38 -28.44
CA ILE A 152 -8.50 3.98 -27.05
C ILE A 152 -7.53 4.74 -26.15
N PHE A 153 -6.28 4.88 -26.55
CA PHE A 153 -5.26 5.65 -25.84
C PHE A 153 -5.71 7.10 -25.62
N GLU A 154 -6.14 7.81 -26.68
CA GLU A 154 -6.60 9.20 -26.55
C GLU A 154 -7.84 9.30 -25.63
N LYS A 155 -8.77 8.35 -25.71
CA LYS A 155 -9.92 8.29 -24.79
C LYS A 155 -9.49 8.10 -23.33
N LEU A 156 -8.58 7.17 -23.07
CA LEU A 156 -8.06 6.93 -21.72
C LEU A 156 -7.33 8.17 -21.20
N LYS A 157 -6.48 8.77 -22.02
CA LYS A 157 -5.73 9.98 -21.70
C LYS A 157 -6.64 11.11 -21.23
N VAL A 158 -7.70 11.41 -21.99
CA VAL A 158 -8.69 12.45 -21.61
C VAL A 158 -9.37 12.12 -20.29
N ARG A 159 -9.85 10.88 -20.11
CA ARG A 159 -10.60 10.47 -18.91
C ARG A 159 -9.71 10.50 -17.66
N ILE A 160 -8.47 10.03 -17.77
CA ILE A 160 -7.50 10.02 -16.68
C ILE A 160 -7.02 11.43 -16.35
N LEU A 161 -6.81 12.29 -17.35
CA LEU A 161 -6.49 13.71 -17.11
C LEU A 161 -7.63 14.41 -16.35
N GLN A 162 -8.89 14.19 -16.74
CA GLN A 162 -10.05 14.73 -16.00
C GLN A 162 -10.06 14.26 -14.55
N LYS A 163 -9.80 12.97 -14.30
CA LYS A 163 -9.67 12.45 -12.92
C LYS A 163 -8.51 13.10 -12.17
N LYS A 164 -7.35 13.24 -12.80
CA LYS A 164 -6.15 13.86 -12.22
C LYS A 164 -6.41 15.31 -11.81
N LEU A 165 -7.09 16.07 -12.67
CA LEU A 165 -7.52 17.44 -12.40
C LEU A 165 -8.43 17.53 -11.17
N GLY A 166 -9.40 16.62 -11.07
CA GLY A 166 -10.36 16.55 -9.96
C GLY A 166 -9.77 16.11 -8.61
N GLN A 167 -8.55 15.58 -8.54
CA GLN A 167 -7.93 15.17 -7.27
C GLN A 167 -7.37 16.37 -6.49
N PRO A 168 -7.89 16.68 -5.28
CA PRO A 168 -7.40 17.82 -4.50
C PRO A 168 -5.94 17.66 -4.11
N LEU A 169 -5.48 16.48 -3.71
CA LEU A 169 -4.09 16.29 -3.27
C LEU A 169 -3.08 16.27 -4.42
N ASN A 170 -3.52 16.23 -5.67
CA ASN A 170 -2.57 16.21 -6.78
C ASN A 170 -2.03 17.60 -7.06
N VAL A 171 -0.70 17.72 -7.05
CA VAL A 171 0.03 18.98 -7.32
C VAL A 171 0.27 19.12 -8.81
N ASP A 172 0.79 18.05 -9.43
CA ASP A 172 0.94 17.98 -10.87
C ASP A 172 -0.42 17.66 -11.51
N LYS A 173 -0.81 18.50 -12.46
CA LYS A 173 -2.09 18.40 -13.16
C LYS A 173 -1.94 17.86 -14.58
N GLU A 174 -0.71 17.73 -15.07
CA GLU A 174 -0.40 17.17 -16.40
C GLU A 174 -0.07 15.68 -16.30
N LEU A 175 -0.08 14.95 -17.42
CA LEU A 175 0.33 13.55 -17.44
C LEU A 175 1.84 13.46 -17.65
N ASN A 176 2.55 12.76 -16.75
CA ASN A 176 3.98 12.53 -16.89
C ASN A 176 4.27 11.32 -17.79
N ARG A 177 5.55 11.13 -18.14
CA ARG A 177 5.99 10.06 -19.04
C ARG A 177 5.57 8.66 -18.58
N LEU A 178 5.75 8.34 -17.30
CA LEU A 178 5.37 7.03 -16.77
C LEU A 178 3.86 6.81 -16.80
N GLU A 179 3.06 7.84 -16.51
CA GLU A 179 1.61 7.76 -16.62
C GLU A 179 1.19 7.53 -18.08
N ILE A 180 1.83 8.19 -19.04
CA ILE A 180 1.60 7.97 -20.47
C ILE A 180 1.95 6.54 -20.86
N GLU A 181 3.11 6.02 -20.45
CA GLU A 181 3.52 4.63 -20.71
C GLU A 181 2.51 3.61 -20.14
N GLN A 182 1.94 3.86 -18.95
CA GLN A 182 0.89 3.01 -18.39
C GLN A 182 -0.42 3.06 -19.22
N LEU A 183 -0.76 4.23 -19.78
CA LEU A 183 -1.95 4.38 -20.62
C LEU A 183 -1.75 3.73 -21.99
N GLU A 184 -0.55 3.82 -22.56
CA GLU A 184 -0.18 3.11 -23.78
C GLU A 184 -0.27 1.59 -23.56
N GLU A 185 0.30 1.07 -22.46
CA GLU A 185 0.19 -0.36 -22.13
C GLU A 185 -1.28 -0.78 -21.94
N ALA A 186 -2.10 0.04 -21.27
CA ALA A 186 -3.52 -0.21 -21.11
C ALA A 186 -4.30 -0.20 -22.43
N ALA A 187 -3.92 0.65 -23.38
CA ALA A 187 -4.53 0.73 -24.71
C ALA A 187 -4.26 -0.51 -25.58
N CYS A 188 -3.31 -1.38 -25.21
CA CYS A 188 -3.16 -2.71 -25.82
C CYS A 188 -4.26 -3.71 -25.42
N TYR A 189 -5.17 -3.34 -24.49
CA TYR A 189 -6.25 -4.21 -23.98
C TYR A 189 -7.65 -3.65 -24.29
N PRO A 190 -8.03 -3.55 -25.57
CA PRO A 190 -9.23 -2.83 -26.01
C PRO A 190 -10.54 -3.32 -25.38
N GLU A 191 -10.76 -4.63 -25.29
CA GLU A 191 -11.97 -5.22 -24.69
C GLU A 191 -12.10 -4.88 -23.20
N TRP A 192 -10.97 -4.85 -22.47
CA TRP A 192 -10.96 -4.49 -21.06
C TRP A 192 -11.22 -2.99 -20.87
N VAL A 193 -10.65 -2.13 -21.72
CA VAL A 193 -10.88 -0.68 -21.62
C VAL A 193 -12.37 -0.34 -21.81
N GLN A 194 -13.08 -1.04 -22.69
CA GLN A 194 -14.54 -0.86 -22.83
C GLN A 194 -15.31 -1.17 -21.55
N ILE A 195 -14.82 -2.12 -20.74
CA ILE A 195 -15.41 -2.46 -19.44
C ILE A 195 -15.06 -1.36 -18.43
N LEU A 196 -13.79 -0.94 -18.38
CA LEU A 196 -13.31 0.15 -17.51
C LEU A 196 -14.16 1.42 -17.66
N LEU A 197 -14.38 1.86 -18.90
CA LEU A 197 -15.07 3.12 -19.18
C LEU A 197 -16.57 3.11 -18.82
N LYS A 198 -17.16 1.93 -18.57
CA LYS A 198 -18.57 1.78 -18.17
C LYS A 198 -18.78 1.85 -16.66
N ASN A 199 -17.72 1.82 -15.85
CA ASN A 199 -17.82 1.81 -14.38
C ASN A 199 -16.85 2.81 -13.75
N SER A 200 -17.39 3.91 -13.22
CA SER A 200 -16.61 4.98 -12.59
C SER A 200 -15.79 4.53 -11.37
N ALA A 201 -16.32 3.57 -10.58
CA ALA A 201 -15.63 3.04 -9.40
C ALA A 201 -14.42 2.17 -9.81
N TYR A 202 -14.56 1.35 -10.86
CA TYR A 202 -13.45 0.59 -11.41
C TYR A 202 -12.42 1.49 -12.10
N GLU A 203 -12.87 2.53 -12.79
CA GLU A 203 -12.02 3.59 -13.34
C GLU A 203 -11.22 4.31 -12.24
N ASP A 204 -11.84 4.59 -11.09
CA ASP A 204 -11.16 5.16 -9.91
C ASP A 204 -10.14 4.19 -9.31
N PHE A 205 -10.48 2.90 -9.26
CA PHE A 205 -9.56 1.87 -8.80
C PHE A 205 -8.34 1.73 -9.72
N PHE A 206 -8.54 1.78 -11.04
CA PHE A 206 -7.46 1.82 -12.02
C PHE A 206 -6.59 3.06 -11.86
N TYR A 207 -7.19 4.25 -11.78
CA TYR A 207 -6.45 5.49 -11.55
C TYR A 207 -5.57 5.39 -10.29
N LYS A 208 -6.12 4.94 -9.16
CA LYS A 208 -5.39 4.85 -7.89
C LYS A 208 -4.28 3.81 -7.91
N THR A 209 -4.47 2.68 -8.60
CA THR A 209 -3.55 1.52 -8.53
C THR A 209 -2.47 1.60 -9.60
N ILE A 210 -2.86 1.98 -10.82
CA ILE A 210 -2.00 1.90 -12.00
C ILE A 210 -1.37 3.26 -12.29
N ILE A 211 -2.20 4.29 -12.43
CA ILE A 211 -1.70 5.62 -12.79
C ILE A 211 -0.99 6.26 -11.60
N ARG A 212 -1.64 6.29 -10.44
CA ARG A 212 -1.11 6.96 -9.25
C ARG A 212 0.04 6.18 -8.60
N ASP A 213 -0.14 4.86 -8.50
CA ASP A 213 0.76 4.02 -7.72
C ASP A 213 1.70 3.20 -8.59
N TYR A 214 1.66 3.31 -9.93
CA TYR A 214 2.55 2.61 -10.88
C TYR A 214 2.64 1.10 -10.71
N ASN A 215 1.50 0.45 -10.41
CA ASN A 215 1.43 -1.01 -10.46
C ASN A 215 1.33 -1.49 -11.91
N PRO A 216 1.77 -2.72 -12.22
CA PRO A 216 1.73 -3.24 -13.58
C PRO A 216 0.30 -3.34 -14.14
N VAL A 217 0.09 -2.78 -15.33
CA VAL A 217 -1.22 -2.81 -16.03
C VAL A 217 -1.68 -4.24 -16.27
N SER A 218 -0.79 -5.07 -16.83
CA SER A 218 -1.10 -6.47 -17.15
C SER A 218 -1.64 -7.25 -15.95
N VAL A 219 -1.09 -7.05 -14.75
CA VAL A 219 -1.54 -7.73 -13.53
C VAL A 219 -2.93 -7.26 -13.10
N PHE A 220 -3.22 -5.97 -13.25
CA PHE A 220 -4.54 -5.41 -12.93
C PHE A 220 -5.66 -5.98 -13.82
N ILE A 221 -5.33 -6.19 -15.09
CA ILE A 221 -6.27 -6.71 -16.09
C ILE A 221 -6.44 -8.22 -15.92
N MET A 222 -5.32 -8.96 -15.84
CA MET A 222 -5.31 -10.43 -15.87
C MET A 222 -5.68 -11.08 -14.53
N CYS A 223 -5.45 -10.41 -13.41
CA CYS A 223 -5.66 -10.98 -12.07
C CYS A 223 -6.42 -10.02 -11.14
N PRO A 224 -7.69 -9.68 -11.45
CA PRO A 224 -8.45 -8.66 -10.71
C PRO A 224 -8.64 -8.98 -9.22
N ASP A 225 -8.82 -10.25 -8.85
CA ASP A 225 -8.94 -10.64 -7.44
C ASP A 225 -7.63 -10.57 -6.68
N THR A 226 -6.52 -10.92 -7.33
CA THR A 226 -5.20 -10.76 -6.72
C THR A 226 -4.91 -9.27 -6.49
N GLN A 227 -5.33 -8.39 -7.40
CA GLN A 227 -5.19 -6.95 -7.15
C GLN A 227 -6.03 -6.45 -5.97
N LYS A 228 -7.28 -6.93 -5.81
CA LYS A 228 -8.06 -6.62 -4.60
C LYS A 228 -7.35 -7.07 -3.33
N GLN A 229 -6.71 -8.24 -3.35
CA GLN A 229 -5.94 -8.75 -2.21
C GLN A 229 -4.67 -7.91 -1.95
N ILE A 230 -3.93 -7.51 -2.98
CA ILE A 230 -2.77 -6.62 -2.88
C ILE A 230 -3.16 -5.27 -2.28
N LYS A 231 -4.27 -4.68 -2.75
CA LYS A 231 -4.82 -3.44 -2.20
C LYS A 231 -5.20 -3.61 -0.73
N LYS A 232 -5.92 -4.67 -0.39
CA LYS A 232 -6.34 -4.98 1.00
C LYS A 232 -5.13 -5.22 1.91
N ALA A 233 -4.06 -5.81 1.39
CA ALA A 233 -2.78 -6.00 2.07
C ALA A 233 -1.92 -4.72 2.14
N LEU A 234 -2.41 -3.58 1.64
CA LEU A 234 -1.71 -2.29 1.64
C LEU A 234 -0.34 -2.38 0.94
N LEU A 235 -0.28 -3.16 -0.15
CA LEU A 235 0.93 -3.36 -0.94
C LEU A 235 1.00 -2.48 -2.19
N THR A 236 -0.13 -1.92 -2.65
CA THR A 236 -0.22 -1.17 -3.90
C THR A 236 0.79 -0.02 -3.98
N GLY A 237 0.87 0.82 -2.94
CA GLY A 237 1.78 1.97 -2.94
C GLY A 237 3.25 1.57 -3.01
N ILE A 238 3.65 0.58 -2.20
CA ILE A 238 5.04 0.15 -2.11
C ILE A 238 5.49 -0.61 -3.36
N ILE A 239 4.64 -1.43 -3.98
CA ILE A 239 4.98 -2.20 -5.19
C ILE A 239 5.43 -1.30 -6.33
N GLY A 240 4.70 -0.21 -6.62
CA GLY A 240 5.14 0.69 -7.69
C GLY A 240 6.21 1.68 -7.26
N ARG A 241 6.38 1.94 -5.95
CA ARG A 241 7.51 2.74 -5.45
C ARG A 241 8.84 2.03 -5.68
N ILE A 242 8.90 0.73 -5.40
CA ILE A 242 10.11 -0.09 -5.59
C ILE A 242 10.36 -0.49 -7.06
N ARG A 243 9.54 -0.01 -8.00
CA ARG A 243 9.73 -0.25 -9.45
C ARG A 243 11.00 0.44 -9.91
N ARG A 244 11.94 -0.36 -10.45
CA ARG A 244 13.20 0.14 -11.01
C ARG A 244 13.12 0.09 -12.54
N PRO A 245 13.32 1.22 -13.24
CA PRO A 245 13.42 1.22 -14.70
C PRO A 245 14.50 0.25 -15.17
N GLY A 246 14.17 -0.64 -16.11
CA GLY A 246 15.12 -1.61 -16.68
C GLY A 246 15.45 -2.83 -15.81
N GLU A 247 14.89 -2.96 -14.60
CA GLU A 247 15.00 -4.18 -13.78
C GLU A 247 13.66 -4.93 -13.72
N GLU A 248 13.69 -6.18 -13.25
CA GLU A 248 12.49 -7.02 -13.11
C GLU A 248 11.51 -6.40 -12.12
N GLU A 249 10.24 -6.25 -12.52
CA GLU A 249 9.22 -5.68 -11.66
C GLU A 249 9.03 -6.53 -10.40
N SER A 250 8.80 -5.87 -9.25
CA SER A 250 8.59 -6.58 -7.99
C SER A 250 7.37 -7.49 -8.07
N LEU A 251 6.29 -7.02 -8.71
CA LEU A 251 5.12 -7.83 -9.04
C LEU A 251 5.18 -8.15 -10.54
N ALA A 252 5.48 -9.40 -10.90
CA ALA A 252 5.67 -9.76 -12.31
C ALA A 252 5.15 -11.16 -12.64
N PHE A 253 4.71 -11.34 -13.88
CA PHE A 253 4.45 -12.67 -14.45
C PHE A 253 5.77 -13.31 -14.87
N GLN A 254 6.00 -14.55 -14.42
CA GLN A 254 7.06 -15.40 -14.91
C GLN A 254 6.49 -16.58 -15.69
N ILE A 255 7.23 -17.04 -16.70
CA ILE A 255 6.87 -18.22 -17.47
C ILE A 255 7.58 -19.42 -16.84
N ALA A 256 6.81 -20.29 -16.17
CA ALA A 256 7.31 -21.54 -15.62
C ALA A 256 6.99 -22.69 -16.59
N SER A 257 8.03 -23.31 -17.14
CA SER A 257 7.91 -24.56 -17.90
C SER A 257 7.57 -25.72 -16.97
N THR A 258 6.47 -26.43 -17.20
CA THR A 258 6.15 -27.62 -16.38
C THR A 258 6.93 -28.84 -16.86
N LYS A 259 7.44 -29.67 -15.92
CA LYS A 259 8.14 -30.94 -16.23
C LYS A 259 7.28 -31.96 -16.99
N THR A 260 5.96 -31.82 -16.94
CA THR A 260 5.01 -32.69 -17.62
C THR A 260 4.44 -31.96 -18.83
N ALA A 261 5.13 -32.14 -19.95
CA ALA A 261 4.86 -31.55 -21.26
C ALA A 261 5.20 -30.05 -21.35
N ASN A 262 5.66 -29.61 -22.53
CA ASN A 262 6.04 -28.25 -22.96
C ASN A 262 4.92 -27.17 -22.80
N ILE A 263 4.25 -27.19 -21.66
CA ILE A 263 3.19 -26.30 -21.22
C ILE A 263 3.90 -25.23 -20.40
N SER A 264 3.90 -24.02 -20.93
CA SER A 264 4.43 -22.84 -20.26
C SER A 264 3.32 -22.20 -19.41
N LYS A 265 3.46 -22.15 -18.08
CA LYS A 265 2.48 -21.47 -17.20
C LYS A 265 2.95 -20.07 -16.87
N ARG A 266 2.08 -19.08 -17.00
CA ARG A 266 2.31 -17.75 -16.40
C ARG A 266 2.00 -17.82 -14.90
N ILE A 267 2.97 -17.45 -14.06
CA ILE A 267 2.81 -17.37 -12.61
C ILE A 267 3.07 -15.94 -12.16
N LEU A 268 2.16 -15.36 -11.38
CA LEU A 268 2.39 -14.06 -10.76
C LEU A 268 3.25 -14.25 -9.52
N THR A 269 4.32 -13.46 -9.41
CA THR A 269 5.33 -13.65 -8.36
C THR A 269 5.66 -12.37 -7.61
N LEU A 270 6.06 -12.53 -6.34
CA LEU A 270 6.72 -11.49 -5.54
C LEU A 270 8.11 -12.00 -5.11
N PRO A 271 9.12 -11.12 -4.98
CA PRO A 271 10.41 -11.47 -4.41
C PRO A 271 10.31 -11.65 -2.89
N VAL A 272 11.10 -12.59 -2.36
CA VAL A 272 11.35 -12.87 -0.94
C VAL A 272 12.86 -12.77 -0.74
N TYR A 273 13.30 -12.02 0.26
CA TYR A 273 14.73 -11.81 0.53
C TYR A 273 15.16 -12.57 1.78
N HIS A 274 16.28 -13.27 1.70
CA HIS A 274 16.76 -14.20 2.73
C HIS A 274 17.97 -13.70 3.54
N SER A 275 18.30 -12.41 3.50
CA SER A 275 19.41 -11.79 4.25
C SER A 275 18.92 -10.87 5.37
N ASP A 276 19.74 -10.67 6.40
CA ASP A 276 19.63 -9.53 7.35
C ASP A 276 20.57 -8.37 7.03
N ASP A 277 21.49 -8.59 6.11
CA ASP A 277 22.40 -7.58 5.62
C ASP A 277 21.75 -6.86 4.43
N PHE A 278 21.53 -5.57 4.63
CA PHE A 278 20.97 -4.61 3.69
C PHE A 278 21.98 -3.50 3.34
N SER A 279 23.28 -3.74 3.55
CA SER A 279 24.35 -2.88 3.03
C SER A 279 24.37 -2.88 1.50
N THR A 280 24.16 -4.06 0.89
CA THR A 280 24.16 -4.29 -0.55
C THR A 280 23.03 -5.23 -0.97
N PHE A 281 22.61 -5.15 -2.24
CA PHE A 281 21.62 -6.07 -2.81
C PHE A 281 22.30 -7.32 -3.35
N ASP A 282 21.90 -8.50 -2.87
CA ASP A 282 22.38 -9.78 -3.38
C ASP A 282 21.24 -10.57 -4.04
N LYS A 283 21.29 -10.66 -5.38
CA LYS A 283 20.28 -11.38 -6.16
C LYS A 283 20.20 -12.87 -5.81
N GLN A 284 21.30 -13.50 -5.38
CA GLN A 284 21.30 -14.93 -5.00
C GLN A 284 20.52 -15.19 -3.71
N LYS A 285 20.34 -14.16 -2.87
CA LYS A 285 19.54 -14.21 -1.65
C LYS A 285 18.06 -13.87 -1.89
N GLN A 286 17.66 -13.61 -3.13
CA GLN A 286 16.27 -13.32 -3.50
C GLN A 286 15.64 -14.51 -4.23
N GLU A 287 14.51 -14.97 -3.73
CA GLU A 287 13.68 -16.01 -4.34
C GLU A 287 12.35 -15.40 -4.79
N ARG A 288 11.81 -15.80 -5.95
CA ARG A 288 10.49 -15.35 -6.40
C ARG A 288 9.44 -16.41 -6.12
N VAL A 289 8.40 -16.03 -5.36
CA VAL A 289 7.35 -16.94 -4.90
C VAL A 289 6.05 -16.70 -5.64
N ASN A 290 5.33 -17.77 -5.97
CA ASN A 290 4.04 -17.69 -6.65
C ASN A 290 2.94 -17.22 -5.69
N ILE A 291 2.31 -16.08 -6.00
CA ILE A 291 1.27 -15.49 -5.16
C ILE A 291 -0.16 -15.86 -5.58
N LEU A 292 -0.35 -16.51 -6.74
CA LEU A 292 -1.67 -17.01 -7.19
C LEU A 292 -2.12 -18.24 -6.40
N LYS A 293 -1.24 -18.83 -5.58
CA LYS A 293 -1.53 -19.99 -4.74
C LYS A 293 -1.55 -19.56 -3.27
N PRO A 294 -2.73 -19.28 -2.69
CA PRO A 294 -2.83 -18.81 -1.30
C PRO A 294 -2.20 -19.75 -0.27
N THR A 295 -2.16 -21.06 -0.56
CA THR A 295 -1.59 -22.12 0.28
C THR A 295 -0.09 -22.36 0.05
N HIS A 296 0.53 -21.69 -0.94
CA HIS A 296 1.96 -21.81 -1.18
C HIS A 296 2.73 -21.34 0.06
N LEU A 297 3.58 -22.22 0.58
CA LEU A 297 4.36 -21.97 1.79
C LEU A 297 5.65 -21.23 1.44
N VAL A 298 5.81 -20.03 1.98
CA VAL A 298 7.03 -19.24 1.91
C VAL A 298 7.87 -19.54 3.15
N THR A 299 9.14 -19.90 2.93
CA THR A 299 10.11 -20.10 4.02
C THR A 299 11.10 -18.96 4.03
N PHE A 300 10.99 -18.08 5.03
CA PHE A 300 12.01 -17.08 5.32
C PHE A 300 13.19 -17.81 5.98
N ARG A 301 14.19 -18.19 5.16
CA ARG A 301 15.36 -18.99 5.59
C ARG A 301 16.06 -18.37 6.80
N ASN A 302 16.20 -17.05 6.76
CA ASN A 302 16.67 -16.27 7.89
C ASN A 302 15.61 -16.27 9.01
N GLY A 303 15.91 -16.94 10.12
CA GLY A 303 14.99 -17.09 11.25
C GLY A 303 14.02 -18.29 11.14
N ASN A 304 14.10 -19.09 10.08
CA ASN A 304 13.25 -20.27 9.83
C ASN A 304 11.75 -20.00 10.08
N TYR A 305 11.25 -18.86 9.61
CA TYR A 305 9.86 -18.47 9.75
C TYR A 305 9.08 -18.90 8.50
N ARG A 306 7.93 -19.54 8.69
CA ARG A 306 7.14 -20.13 7.60
C ARG A 306 5.73 -19.58 7.64
N LEU A 307 5.28 -19.06 6.50
CA LEU A 307 3.92 -18.54 6.32
C LEU A 307 3.44 -18.87 4.92
N THR A 308 2.15 -19.14 4.78
CA THR A 308 1.48 -19.20 3.49
C THR A 308 1.31 -17.80 2.90
N ILE A 309 1.15 -17.69 1.58
CA ILE A 309 0.83 -16.42 0.92
C ILE A 309 -0.41 -15.76 1.55
N LYS A 310 -1.45 -16.56 1.86
CA LYS A 310 -2.65 -16.05 2.53
C LYS A 310 -2.33 -15.40 3.88
N GLU A 311 -1.49 -16.04 4.69
CA GLU A 311 -1.09 -15.50 5.99
C GLU A 311 -0.24 -14.24 5.85
N ILE A 312 0.67 -14.19 4.87
CA ILE A 312 1.47 -13.00 4.57
C ILE A 312 0.57 -11.81 4.22
N LEU A 313 -0.37 -11.97 3.28
CA LEU A 313 -1.28 -10.90 2.88
C LEU A 313 -2.22 -10.48 4.02
N THR A 314 -2.67 -11.43 4.84
CA THR A 314 -3.51 -11.16 6.01
C THR A 314 -2.74 -10.39 7.09
N GLU A 315 -1.47 -10.72 7.32
CA GLU A 315 -0.62 -10.00 8.25
C GLU A 315 -0.37 -8.57 7.76
N LEU A 316 -0.06 -8.39 6.48
CA LEU A 316 0.16 -7.07 5.87
C LEU A 316 -1.09 -6.19 5.88
N SER A 317 -2.30 -6.75 5.78
CA SER A 317 -3.54 -5.96 5.87
C SER A 317 -3.75 -5.28 7.23
N LYS A 318 -3.02 -5.71 8.26
CA LYS A 318 -3.13 -5.17 9.63
C LYS A 318 -2.22 -3.97 9.89
N LYS A 319 -1.48 -3.46 8.89
CA LYS A 319 -0.57 -2.31 9.07
C LYS A 319 -1.26 -1.04 9.62
N ASN A 320 -2.55 -0.85 9.34
CA ASN A 320 -3.31 0.27 9.90
C ASN A 320 -3.71 0.08 11.37
N GLU A 321 -3.63 -1.16 11.88
CA GLU A 321 -4.12 -1.53 13.21
C GLU A 321 -2.98 -1.80 14.18
N ARG A 322 -1.88 -2.38 13.70
CA ARG A 322 -0.70 -2.74 14.49
C ARG A 322 0.56 -2.88 13.66
N GLU A 323 1.69 -2.94 14.36
CA GLU A 323 2.94 -3.39 13.80
C GLU A 323 2.82 -4.83 13.29
N VAL A 324 3.33 -5.06 12.08
CA VAL A 324 3.21 -6.33 11.36
C VAL A 324 4.55 -7.06 11.31
N LYS A 325 4.48 -8.39 11.30
CA LYS A 325 5.63 -9.29 11.38
C LYS A 325 6.34 -9.56 10.05
N VAL A 326 5.70 -9.17 8.95
CA VAL A 326 6.20 -9.32 7.59
C VAL A 326 6.07 -7.98 6.89
N ASN A 327 7.09 -7.58 6.13
CA ASN A 327 7.09 -6.34 5.37
C ASN A 327 7.62 -6.58 3.95
N LEU A 328 7.24 -5.71 3.02
CA LEU A 328 7.85 -5.61 1.70
C LEU A 328 8.87 -4.47 1.75
N CYS A 329 10.08 -4.69 1.25
CA CYS A 329 11.12 -3.69 1.08
C CYS A 329 11.61 -3.69 -0.37
N ALA A 330 12.55 -2.81 -0.72
CA ALA A 330 13.10 -2.74 -2.07
C ALA A 330 13.85 -4.02 -2.51
N PHE A 331 14.16 -4.94 -1.59
CA PHE A 331 14.78 -6.24 -1.90
C PHE A 331 13.76 -7.39 -1.90
N GLY A 332 12.52 -7.16 -1.45
CA GLY A 332 11.46 -8.17 -1.41
C GLY A 332 10.80 -8.33 -0.04
N LEU A 333 9.96 -9.35 0.09
CA LEU A 333 9.29 -9.72 1.32
C LEU A 333 10.31 -10.22 2.35
N ILE A 334 10.17 -9.75 3.59
CA ILE A 334 11.05 -10.06 4.72
C ILE A 334 10.24 -10.31 6.00
N ASN A 335 10.72 -11.20 6.87
CA ASN A 335 10.14 -11.51 8.18
C ASN A 335 10.67 -10.58 9.27
N ARG A 336 10.46 -9.28 9.09
CA ARG A 336 10.99 -8.26 9.98
C ARG A 336 9.90 -7.42 10.64
N HIS A 337 9.92 -7.39 11.96
CA HIS A 337 9.17 -6.46 12.79
C HIS A 337 9.86 -5.08 12.77
N PRO A 338 9.14 -3.97 12.51
CA PRO A 338 9.74 -2.63 12.38
C PRO A 338 10.53 -2.16 13.60
N VAL A 339 10.19 -2.69 14.79
CA VAL A 339 10.77 -2.30 16.09
C VAL A 339 11.69 -3.36 16.66
N HIS A 340 11.36 -4.64 16.47
CA HIS A 340 12.00 -5.75 17.19
C HIS A 340 12.92 -6.57 16.29
N GLY A 341 13.11 -6.18 15.03
CA GLY A 341 14.01 -6.86 14.12
C GLY A 341 13.42 -8.15 13.57
N LYS A 342 14.24 -9.19 13.43
CA LYS A 342 13.87 -10.43 12.73
C LYS A 342 13.28 -11.46 13.68
N TRP A 343 12.52 -12.41 13.14
CA TRP A 343 12.10 -13.58 13.91
C TRP A 343 13.28 -14.52 14.17
N ASP A 344 13.43 -14.99 15.41
CA ASP A 344 14.36 -16.04 15.81
C ASP A 344 13.54 -17.27 16.22
N ALA A 345 13.60 -18.33 15.42
CA ALA A 345 12.87 -19.57 15.69
C ALA A 345 13.42 -20.35 16.90
N GLU A 346 14.70 -20.20 17.26
CA GLU A 346 15.23 -20.87 18.46
C GLU A 346 14.71 -20.20 19.72
N ARG A 347 14.67 -18.87 19.73
CA ARG A 347 14.21 -18.06 20.87
C ARG A 347 12.70 -17.78 20.86
N GLN A 348 12.00 -18.17 19.80
CA GLN A 348 10.56 -17.94 19.58
C GLN A 348 10.15 -16.46 19.79
N ARG A 349 11.00 -15.52 19.36
CA ARG A 349 10.75 -14.08 19.52
C ARG A 349 11.43 -13.27 18.44
N PHE A 350 11.01 -12.01 18.29
CA PHE A 350 11.73 -11.05 17.48
C PHE A 350 12.98 -10.55 18.21
N VAL A 351 14.10 -10.50 17.51
CA VAL A 351 15.39 -10.03 18.02
C VAL A 351 15.98 -8.98 17.12
N LEU A 352 16.48 -7.90 17.73
CA LEU A 352 17.29 -6.93 17.02
C LEU A 352 18.64 -7.58 16.68
N PRO A 353 19.16 -7.35 15.46
CA PRO A 353 20.54 -7.70 15.16
C PRO A 353 21.48 -6.91 16.09
N PRO A 354 22.73 -7.37 16.30
CA PRO A 354 23.72 -6.64 17.09
C PRO A 354 24.12 -5.35 16.37
N MET A 355 23.32 -4.31 16.58
CA MET A 355 23.49 -2.99 15.97
C MET A 355 24.43 -2.15 16.81
N THR A 356 25.51 -1.67 16.18
CA THR A 356 26.39 -0.68 16.80
C THR A 356 26.12 0.69 16.21
N LEU A 357 26.60 1.74 16.89
CA LEU A 357 26.56 3.11 16.39
C LEU A 357 27.10 3.24 14.95
N VAL A 358 28.07 2.39 14.57
CA VAL A 358 28.77 2.45 13.28
C VAL A 358 27.99 1.81 12.14
N ASN A 359 27.25 0.73 12.39
CA ASN A 359 26.73 -0.15 11.32
C ASN A 359 25.24 -0.45 11.40
N TRP A 360 24.49 0.16 12.32
CA TRP A 360 23.07 -0.16 12.50
C TRP A 360 22.23 0.05 11.23
N THR A 361 22.60 1.00 10.37
CA THR A 361 21.94 1.30 9.09
C THR A 361 22.08 0.20 8.04
N ASP A 362 23.05 -0.70 8.18
CA ASP A 362 23.22 -1.87 7.31
C ASP A 362 22.24 -2.98 7.62
N TYR A 363 21.68 -2.95 8.82
CA TYR A 363 20.61 -3.87 9.18
C TYR A 363 19.23 -3.32 8.84
N VAL A 364 19.06 -2.04 8.47
CA VAL A 364 17.72 -1.49 8.19
C VAL A 364 17.29 -1.81 6.75
N PRO A 365 16.14 -2.46 6.52
CA PRO A 365 15.70 -2.76 5.17
C PRO A 365 15.34 -1.48 4.39
N PRO A 366 15.79 -1.36 3.13
CA PRO A 366 15.54 -0.17 2.33
C PRO A 366 14.08 -0.10 1.89
N GLY A 367 13.42 1.04 2.08
CA GLY A 367 12.10 1.29 1.52
C GLY A 367 12.14 1.43 0.00
N GLU A 368 13.26 1.91 -0.54
CA GLU A 368 13.47 2.17 -1.97
C GLU A 368 14.98 2.15 -2.30
N ILE A 369 15.33 1.83 -3.55
CA ILE A 369 16.67 2.04 -4.11
C ILE A 369 16.55 3.05 -5.25
N VAL A 370 17.40 4.08 -5.23
CA VAL A 370 17.41 5.16 -6.21
C VAL A 370 18.78 5.21 -6.89
N ASN A 371 18.81 5.52 -8.18
CA ASN A 371 20.05 5.66 -8.93
C ASN A 371 20.65 7.07 -8.76
N GLN A 372 21.98 7.15 -8.77
CA GLN A 372 22.74 8.41 -8.71
C GLN A 372 22.25 9.38 -9.78
N ASP A 373 22.03 8.92 -11.02
CA ASP A 373 21.58 9.75 -12.14
C ASP A 373 20.22 10.45 -11.85
N GLU A 374 19.30 9.77 -11.17
CA GLU A 374 18.01 10.34 -10.79
C GLU A 374 18.19 11.44 -9.73
N LEU A 375 19.11 11.24 -8.78
CA LEU A 375 19.43 12.22 -7.74
C LEU A 375 20.20 13.41 -8.30
N GLU A 376 21.17 13.20 -9.19
CA GLU A 376 21.93 14.26 -9.87
C GLU A 376 21.01 15.12 -10.73
N LYS A 377 20.06 14.50 -11.46
CA LYS A 377 19.04 15.24 -12.21
C LYS A 377 18.17 16.11 -11.30
N ARG A 378 17.87 15.65 -10.09
CA ARG A 378 16.98 16.35 -9.15
C ARG A 378 17.68 17.40 -8.29
N TYR A 379 18.93 17.16 -7.89
CA TYR A 379 19.65 17.96 -6.91
C TYR A 379 20.95 18.58 -7.42
N SER A 380 21.32 18.28 -8.67
CA SER A 380 22.53 18.81 -9.34
C SER A 380 23.77 18.60 -8.47
N ASP A 381 24.64 19.61 -8.35
CA ASP A 381 25.89 19.51 -7.59
C ASP A 381 25.71 19.25 -6.09
N SER A 382 24.49 19.40 -5.53
CA SER A 382 24.24 19.23 -4.09
C SER A 382 24.47 17.79 -3.61
N ILE A 383 24.34 16.81 -4.51
CA ILE A 383 24.56 15.38 -4.22
C ILE A 383 25.97 14.91 -4.55
N LYS A 384 26.75 15.73 -5.26
CA LYS A 384 28.10 15.35 -5.69
C LYS A 384 28.99 15.14 -4.46
N ASP A 385 29.75 14.05 -4.48
CA ASP A 385 30.68 13.65 -3.40
C ASP A 385 30.01 13.44 -2.02
N LYS A 386 28.69 13.27 -1.98
CA LYS A 386 27.96 12.90 -0.75
C LYS A 386 27.89 11.38 -0.63
N GLU A 387 28.04 10.90 0.60
CA GLU A 387 27.75 9.51 0.95
C GLU A 387 26.38 9.37 1.62
N ILE A 388 25.92 10.44 2.28
CA ILE A 388 24.67 10.46 3.06
C ILE A 388 24.03 11.84 2.90
N PHE A 389 22.71 11.86 2.73
CA PHE A 389 21.89 13.07 2.92
C PHE A 389 20.50 12.70 3.47
N PHE A 390 19.74 13.70 3.89
CA PHE A 390 18.45 13.48 4.54
C PHE A 390 17.34 14.25 3.84
N LYS A 391 16.10 13.82 4.07
CA LYS A 391 14.92 14.64 3.85
C LYS A 391 14.07 14.68 5.11
N VAL A 392 13.65 15.86 5.48
CA VAL A 392 12.58 16.08 6.45
C VAL A 392 11.27 15.82 5.73
N VAL A 393 10.51 14.83 6.19
CA VAL A 393 9.30 14.40 5.48
C VAL A 393 8.06 14.59 6.35
N ALA A 394 6.96 15.00 5.72
CA ALA A 394 5.62 14.98 6.27
C ALA A 394 4.67 14.29 5.29
N THR A 395 3.64 13.64 5.82
CA THR A 395 2.53 13.10 5.04
C THR A 395 1.21 13.61 5.59
N ARG A 396 0.21 13.77 4.72
CA ARG A 396 -1.16 14.13 5.08
C ARG A 396 -2.19 13.43 4.18
N GLU A 397 -3.32 13.02 4.77
CA GLU A 397 -4.48 12.45 4.04
C GLU A 397 -5.42 13.51 3.49
N GLN A 398 -5.36 14.73 4.01
CA GLN A 398 -6.23 15.85 3.65
C GLN A 398 -5.40 17.14 3.60
N ARG A 399 -5.86 18.15 2.85
CA ARG A 399 -5.12 19.43 2.70
C ARG A 399 -5.08 20.26 3.98
N ASP A 400 -6.08 20.12 4.83
CA ASP A 400 -6.19 20.88 6.07
C ASP A 400 -5.21 20.39 7.14
N LEU A 401 -5.12 21.15 8.23
CA LEU A 401 -4.28 20.86 9.39
C LEU A 401 -4.94 19.85 10.34
N TYR A 402 -5.42 18.73 9.81
CA TYR A 402 -5.95 17.65 10.64
C TYR A 402 -4.82 16.92 11.38
N ILE A 403 -4.95 16.76 12.69
CA ILE A 403 -3.96 16.04 13.49
C ILE A 403 -3.92 14.56 13.09
N ILE A 404 -5.10 13.96 12.89
CA ILE A 404 -5.23 12.57 12.46
C ILE A 404 -4.96 12.46 10.96
N GLY A 405 -4.34 11.36 10.54
CA GLY A 405 -4.00 11.14 9.12
C GLY A 405 -2.76 11.92 8.66
N THR A 406 -1.94 12.41 9.60
CA THR A 406 -0.65 13.04 9.31
C THR A 406 0.48 12.33 10.03
N HIS A 407 1.68 12.39 9.45
CA HIS A 407 2.88 11.78 10.05
C HIS A 407 4.15 12.46 9.56
N GLY A 408 5.10 12.68 10.46
CA GLY A 408 6.44 13.18 10.16
C GLY A 408 7.49 12.11 10.39
N PHE A 409 8.46 12.02 9.48
CA PHE A 409 9.55 11.05 9.55
C PHE A 409 10.81 11.57 8.86
N LEU A 410 11.96 10.99 9.19
CA LEU A 410 13.23 11.32 8.56
C LEU A 410 13.52 10.27 7.48
N GLN A 411 13.66 10.72 6.24
CA GLN A 411 14.08 9.86 5.15
C GLN A 411 15.58 10.02 4.93
N THR A 412 16.33 8.92 5.09
CA THR A 412 17.79 8.92 4.99
C THR A 412 18.22 8.25 3.70
N TYR A 413 19.09 8.91 2.94
CA TYR A 413 19.68 8.39 1.72
C TYR A 413 21.13 8.03 2.01
N ILE A 414 21.52 6.78 1.72
CA ILE A 414 22.87 6.28 1.94
C ILE A 414 23.39 5.68 0.64
N HIS A 415 24.56 6.14 0.20
CA HIS A 415 25.24 5.64 -0.99
C HIS A 415 25.72 4.21 -0.76
N MET A 416 25.47 3.33 -1.72
CA MET A 416 25.79 1.90 -1.64
C MET A 416 26.98 1.50 -2.52
N GLY A 417 27.58 2.46 -3.25
CA GLY A 417 28.42 2.15 -4.39
C GLY A 417 27.60 1.93 -5.66
N ASP A 418 28.28 1.62 -6.78
CA ASP A 418 27.66 1.29 -8.08
C ASP A 418 26.57 2.28 -8.55
N ARG A 419 26.73 3.57 -8.24
CA ARG A 419 25.74 4.63 -8.55
C ARG A 419 24.35 4.34 -7.96
N LYS A 420 24.25 3.65 -6.83
CA LYS A 420 22.99 3.30 -6.16
C LYS A 420 22.92 3.86 -4.74
N TRP A 421 21.71 4.21 -4.32
CA TRP A 421 21.40 4.73 -3.00
C TRP A 421 20.28 3.93 -2.37
N LYS A 422 20.45 3.51 -1.11
CA LYS A 422 19.33 3.02 -0.30
C LYS A 422 18.62 4.18 0.39
N VAL A 423 17.30 4.07 0.44
CA VAL A 423 16.43 5.01 1.14
C VAL A 423 15.84 4.32 2.37
N LEU A 424 16.15 4.85 3.55
CA LEU A 424 15.63 4.39 4.82
C LEU A 424 14.55 5.35 5.30
N ASP A 425 13.35 4.84 5.55
CA ASP A 425 12.22 5.61 6.08
C ASP A 425 12.06 5.28 7.57
N MET A 426 12.45 6.21 8.44
CA MET A 426 12.46 6.00 9.90
C MET A 426 11.59 7.02 10.59
N GLY A 427 10.67 6.54 11.43
CA GLY A 427 9.68 7.40 12.08
C GLY A 427 9.38 6.96 13.50
N VAL A 428 8.96 7.92 14.31
CA VAL A 428 8.60 7.70 15.71
C VAL A 428 7.09 7.53 15.83
N PHE A 429 6.66 6.50 16.54
CA PHE A 429 5.27 6.14 16.77
C PHE A 429 4.95 6.06 18.26
N MET A 430 3.65 6.07 18.57
CA MET A 430 3.12 5.64 19.85
C MET A 430 3.05 4.11 19.91
N THR A 431 3.30 3.52 21.09
CA THR A 431 3.18 2.05 21.29
C THR A 431 1.78 1.48 21.08
N ARG A 432 0.75 2.33 21.00
CA ARG A 432 -0.64 1.93 20.80
C ARG A 432 -1.27 2.69 19.65
N PHE A 433 -2.01 2.01 18.79
CA PHE A 433 -2.81 2.65 17.74
C PHE A 433 -4.16 3.12 18.29
N GLN A 434 -4.77 4.07 17.60
CA GLN A 434 -6.10 4.59 17.96
C GLN A 434 -7.17 3.50 17.83
N GLN A 435 -8.00 3.34 18.87
CA GLN A 435 -9.14 2.43 18.90
C GLN A 435 -10.47 3.22 18.84
N GLY A 436 -10.85 3.64 17.63
CA GLY A 436 -12.10 4.38 17.40
C GLY A 436 -12.03 5.88 17.71
N GLY A 437 -13.16 6.59 17.51
CA GLY A 437 -13.20 8.06 17.53
C GLY A 437 -12.91 8.69 18.90
N LEU A 438 -13.55 8.20 19.97
CA LEU A 438 -13.38 8.74 21.33
C LEU A 438 -11.96 8.52 21.88
N ASP A 439 -11.35 7.37 21.58
CA ASP A 439 -9.95 7.13 21.93
C ASP A 439 -9.02 8.12 21.23
N GLY A 440 -9.34 8.51 19.99
CA GLY A 440 -8.64 9.56 19.24
C GLY A 440 -8.60 10.91 19.95
N LEU A 441 -9.73 11.33 20.55
CA LEU A 441 -9.77 12.57 21.34
C LEU A 441 -8.91 12.47 22.60
N SER A 442 -8.94 11.30 23.28
CA SER A 442 -8.09 11.08 24.45
C SER A 442 -6.60 11.04 24.10
N LEU A 443 -6.25 10.53 22.91
CA LEU A 443 -4.88 10.39 22.43
C LEU A 443 -4.18 11.74 22.23
N ILE A 444 -4.93 12.81 21.97
CA ILE A 444 -4.38 14.18 21.88
C ILE A 444 -3.68 14.56 23.18
N CYS A 445 -4.28 14.20 24.33
CA CYS A 445 -3.82 14.60 25.66
C CYS A 445 -3.03 13.51 26.40
N ASN A 446 -3.02 12.28 25.88
CA ASN A 446 -2.33 11.16 26.51
C ASN A 446 -0.81 11.25 26.31
N THR A 447 -0.08 10.84 27.34
CA THR A 447 1.36 10.57 27.28
C THR A 447 1.56 9.06 27.30
N VAL A 448 2.21 8.52 26.27
CA VAL A 448 2.51 7.08 26.14
C VAL A 448 3.97 6.87 25.86
N LYS A 449 4.46 5.62 25.91
CA LYS A 449 5.82 5.30 25.48
C LYS A 449 5.94 5.48 23.96
N ARG A 450 7.04 6.10 23.50
CA ARG A 450 7.36 6.15 22.07
C ARG A 450 8.08 4.90 21.61
N VAL A 451 8.08 4.70 20.30
CA VAL A 451 8.89 3.69 19.63
C VAL A 451 9.44 4.26 18.34
N LEU A 452 10.71 3.96 18.02
CA LEU A 452 11.26 4.21 16.69
C LEU A 452 11.00 2.99 15.79
N CYS A 453 10.29 3.20 14.70
CA CYS A 453 10.11 2.21 13.65
C CYS A 453 11.20 2.39 12.60
N LEU A 454 12.04 1.35 12.41
CA LEU A 454 13.11 1.33 11.40
C LEU A 454 12.58 1.11 9.98
N MET A 455 11.33 0.68 9.86
CA MET A 455 10.58 0.63 8.62
C MET A 455 9.25 1.34 8.83
N ASP A 456 9.23 2.63 8.50
CA ASP A 456 8.01 3.41 8.62
C ASP A 456 6.91 2.86 7.69
N GLN A 457 5.77 2.49 8.29
CA GLN A 457 4.65 1.90 7.55
C GLN A 457 3.96 2.91 6.62
N ASN A 458 4.21 4.22 6.77
CA ASN A 458 3.67 5.26 5.91
C ASN A 458 4.09 5.12 4.45
N GLY A 459 5.23 4.50 4.17
CA GLY A 459 5.62 4.15 2.80
C GLY A 459 4.61 3.23 2.10
N SER A 460 3.70 2.59 2.83
CA SER A 460 2.61 1.76 2.30
C SER A 460 1.33 2.56 1.99
N TYR A 461 1.20 3.81 2.48
CA TYR A 461 -0.02 4.62 2.37
C TYR A 461 0.04 5.58 1.18
N SER A 462 -0.23 5.06 -0.01
CA SER A 462 -0.26 5.86 -1.25
C SER A 462 -1.41 6.86 -1.35
N GLN A 463 -2.39 6.79 -0.46
CA GLN A 463 -3.45 7.78 -0.35
C GLN A 463 -3.02 9.10 0.31
N ARG A 464 -1.77 9.20 0.79
CA ARG A 464 -1.25 10.39 1.44
C ARG A 464 -0.45 11.25 0.47
N GLN A 465 -0.58 12.56 0.59
CA GLN A 465 0.32 13.51 -0.03
C GLN A 465 1.56 13.67 0.85
N LYS A 466 2.74 13.57 0.27
CA LYS A 466 4.03 13.73 0.93
C LYS A 466 4.61 15.10 0.62
N ALA A 467 5.11 15.77 1.65
CA ALA A 467 5.95 16.95 1.56
C ALA A 467 7.35 16.57 2.05
N ALA A 468 8.39 16.98 1.34
CA ALA A 468 9.76 16.67 1.73
C ALA A 468 10.68 17.87 1.51
N LEU A 469 11.58 18.12 2.45
CA LEU A 469 12.63 19.14 2.31
C LEU A 469 14.00 18.45 2.34
N PRO A 470 14.79 18.49 1.26
CA PRO A 470 16.12 17.91 1.25
C PRO A 470 17.09 18.71 2.13
N LEU A 471 17.94 17.98 2.87
CA LEU A 471 18.97 18.50 3.73
C LEU A 471 20.33 17.93 3.30
N PHE A 472 21.15 18.78 2.69
CA PHE A 472 22.51 18.47 2.28
C PHE A 472 23.48 18.99 3.33
N THR A 473 23.92 18.10 4.22
CA THR A 473 24.80 18.46 5.34
C THR A 473 26.26 18.12 5.02
N THR A 474 27.17 18.55 5.89
CA THR A 474 28.56 18.06 5.89
C THR A 474 28.59 16.61 6.38
N HIS A 475 29.62 15.85 6.02
CA HIS A 475 29.77 14.46 6.46
C HIS A 475 29.79 14.32 7.99
N LYS A 476 30.40 15.27 8.71
CA LYS A 476 30.38 15.31 10.19
C LYS A 476 28.94 15.45 10.72
N ALA A 477 28.20 16.45 10.22
CA ALA A 477 26.81 16.67 10.61
C ALA A 477 25.91 15.48 10.26
N ALA A 478 26.12 14.84 9.10
CA ALA A 478 25.38 13.65 8.72
C ALA A 478 25.59 12.49 9.71
N ARG A 479 26.83 12.27 10.17
CA ARG A 479 27.14 11.28 11.20
C ARG A 479 26.49 11.62 12.55
N GLU A 480 26.51 12.88 12.97
CA GLU A 480 25.87 13.32 14.22
C GLU A 480 24.34 13.12 14.19
N ILE A 481 23.69 13.37 13.04
CA ILE A 481 22.27 13.06 12.84
C ILE A 481 22.03 11.54 12.96
N LEU A 482 22.82 10.70 12.29
CA LEU A 482 22.68 9.24 12.39
C LEU A 482 22.89 8.72 13.81
N ASN A 483 23.87 9.27 14.53
CA ASN A 483 24.12 8.93 15.92
C ASN A 483 22.93 9.31 16.80
N SER A 484 22.33 10.48 16.57
CA SER A 484 21.14 10.92 17.28
C SER A 484 19.94 9.99 17.02
N MET A 485 19.76 9.52 15.77
CA MET A 485 18.74 8.53 15.43
C MET A 485 18.97 7.18 16.12
N TYR A 486 20.23 6.73 16.21
CA TYR A 486 20.58 5.54 16.99
C TYR A 486 20.23 5.70 18.48
N HIS A 487 20.50 6.86 19.07
CA HIS A 487 20.10 7.13 20.46
C HIS A 487 18.59 7.18 20.65
N ILE A 488 17.84 7.74 19.69
CA ILE A 488 16.36 7.70 19.71
C ILE A 488 15.83 6.25 19.73
N MET A 489 16.52 5.33 19.06
CA MET A 489 16.20 3.90 19.04
C MET A 489 16.46 3.22 20.38
N GLU A 490 17.61 3.50 21.00
CA GLU A 490 18.08 2.84 22.23
C GLU A 490 17.45 3.42 23.51
N ASP A 491 17.11 4.71 23.50
CA ASP A 491 16.65 5.41 24.69
C ASP A 491 15.12 5.33 24.83
N GLU A 492 14.67 4.99 26.05
CA GLU A 492 13.25 5.09 26.38
C GLU A 492 12.81 6.54 26.47
N ASP A 493 11.71 6.87 25.80
CA ASP A 493 11.12 8.21 25.85
C ASP A 493 9.61 8.13 25.62
N ILE A 494 8.95 9.28 25.68
CA ILE A 494 7.51 9.42 25.56
C ILE A 494 7.07 9.90 24.17
N PHE A 495 5.80 9.66 23.88
CA PHE A 495 5.06 10.20 22.76
C PHE A 495 3.84 10.96 23.29
N GLN A 496 3.65 12.17 22.79
CA GLN A 496 2.51 13.04 23.09
C GLN A 496 2.02 13.67 21.80
N LEU A 497 0.81 13.34 21.35
CA LEU A 497 0.30 13.82 20.07
C LEU A 497 0.25 15.36 20.02
N GLY A 498 -0.26 15.99 21.08
CA GLY A 498 -0.25 17.45 21.26
C GLY A 498 1.06 18.06 21.76
N GLY A 499 2.15 17.29 21.82
CA GLY A 499 3.45 17.76 22.35
C GLY A 499 4.63 17.12 21.62
N GLN A 500 5.34 16.22 22.29
CA GLN A 500 6.44 15.43 21.74
C GLN A 500 5.93 14.27 20.85
N ASN A 501 5.50 14.57 19.63
CA ASN A 501 4.99 13.59 18.68
C ASN A 501 6.05 13.13 17.65
N CYS A 502 5.63 12.49 16.55
CA CYS A 502 6.51 11.94 15.52
C CYS A 502 7.46 12.96 14.87
N SER A 503 7.09 14.25 14.88
CA SER A 503 7.87 15.32 14.25
C SER A 503 8.85 16.01 15.20
N HIS A 504 8.64 15.90 16.52
CA HIS A 504 9.48 16.56 17.52
C HIS A 504 10.93 16.05 17.54
N PRO A 505 11.20 14.72 17.59
CA PRO A 505 12.57 14.20 17.54
C PRO A 505 13.33 14.59 16.27
N ILE A 506 12.62 14.74 15.15
CA ILE A 506 13.22 15.13 13.86
C ILE A 506 13.68 16.59 13.92
N GLN A 507 12.78 17.50 14.31
CA GLN A 507 13.08 18.92 14.45
C GLN A 507 14.26 19.13 15.40
N THR A 508 14.21 18.54 16.59
CA THR A 508 15.24 18.71 17.63
C THR A 508 16.59 18.11 17.22
N THR A 509 16.61 16.93 16.59
CA THR A 509 17.85 16.32 16.08
C THR A 509 18.53 17.23 15.07
N ILE A 510 17.76 17.82 14.15
CA ILE A 510 18.33 18.68 13.11
C ILE A 510 18.74 20.04 13.69
N GLU A 511 17.93 20.66 14.55
CA GLU A 511 18.25 21.92 15.23
C GLU A 511 19.57 21.83 16.02
N ASN A 512 19.86 20.68 16.64
CA ASN A 512 21.07 20.47 17.44
C ASN A 512 22.35 20.34 16.59
N VAL A 513 22.22 19.95 15.32
CA VAL A 513 23.36 19.63 14.45
C VAL A 513 23.55 20.67 13.34
N VAL A 514 22.46 21.23 12.82
CA VAL A 514 22.44 22.16 11.71
C VAL A 514 22.05 23.56 12.21
N PRO A 515 22.99 24.53 12.20
CA PRO A 515 22.70 25.90 12.62
C PRO A 515 21.61 26.54 11.76
N ASN A 516 20.82 27.44 12.36
CA ASN A 516 19.75 28.17 11.69
C ASN A 516 18.70 27.28 11.00
N THR A 517 18.46 26.09 11.57
CA THR A 517 17.41 25.19 11.11
C THR A 517 16.05 25.89 11.16
N PRO A 518 15.32 25.97 10.03
CA PRO A 518 13.99 26.56 10.04
C PRO A 518 13.03 25.63 10.79
N ASN A 519 11.95 26.22 11.30
CA ASN A 519 10.89 25.44 11.91
C ASN A 519 10.09 24.70 10.82
N TYR A 520 10.17 23.37 10.80
CA TYR A 520 9.47 22.53 9.83
C TYR A 520 8.00 22.27 10.23
N TYR A 521 7.71 22.22 11.53
CA TYR A 521 6.49 21.58 12.04
C TYR A 521 5.74 22.35 13.13
N LYS A 522 6.39 23.21 13.92
CA LYS A 522 5.74 23.85 15.09
C LYS A 522 4.60 24.74 14.63
N LEU A 523 3.46 24.53 15.26
CA LEU A 523 2.20 25.21 15.00
C LEU A 523 1.49 25.40 16.34
N PRO A 524 0.84 26.55 16.58
CA PRO A 524 -0.05 26.71 17.73
C PRO A 524 -1.20 25.70 17.67
N ILE A 525 -1.51 25.05 18.80
CA ILE A 525 -2.50 23.96 18.85
C ILE A 525 -3.90 24.39 18.39
N TYR A 526 -4.27 25.66 18.57
CA TYR A 526 -5.57 26.17 18.13
C TYR A 526 -5.74 26.29 16.62
N ARG A 527 -4.67 26.15 15.85
CA ARG A 527 -4.75 26.09 14.39
C ARG A 527 -4.96 24.68 13.86
N ALA A 528 -4.87 23.68 14.71
CA ALA A 528 -5.09 22.29 14.35
C ALA A 528 -6.58 21.97 14.19
N ARG A 529 -6.86 20.93 13.41
CA ARG A 529 -8.18 20.35 13.18
C ARG A 529 -8.23 18.93 13.71
N PHE A 530 -9.36 18.54 14.27
CA PHE A 530 -9.54 17.29 15.01
C PHE A 530 -10.55 16.35 14.35
N ASN A 531 -11.18 16.78 13.25
CA ASN A 531 -12.27 16.07 12.59
C ASN A 531 -13.43 15.80 13.56
N PHE A 532 -13.64 16.78 14.45
CA PHE A 532 -14.71 16.77 15.44
C PHE A 532 -15.25 18.19 15.52
N LEU A 533 -16.36 18.40 14.80
CA LEU A 533 -16.93 19.72 14.53
C LEU A 533 -17.04 20.64 15.76
N PRO A 534 -17.50 20.17 16.95
CA PRO A 534 -17.58 21.03 18.14
C PRO A 534 -16.21 21.56 18.58
N LEU A 535 -15.18 20.72 18.52
CA LEU A 535 -13.81 21.09 18.90
C LEU A 535 -13.17 21.99 17.84
N ASP A 536 -13.40 21.69 16.56
CA ASP A 536 -12.92 22.52 15.46
C ASP A 536 -13.55 23.93 15.47
N ALA A 537 -14.83 24.04 15.80
CA ALA A 537 -15.53 25.30 16.00
C ALA A 537 -14.98 26.06 17.22
N TYR A 538 -14.77 25.35 18.34
CA TYR A 538 -14.17 25.92 19.55
C TYR A 538 -12.78 26.52 19.28
N PHE A 539 -11.88 25.77 18.65
CA PHE A 539 -10.55 26.26 18.29
C PHE A 539 -10.59 27.40 17.26
N SER A 540 -11.55 27.39 16.34
CA SER A 540 -11.76 28.51 15.41
C SER A 540 -12.16 29.80 16.13
N LEU A 541 -12.98 29.71 17.19
CA LEU A 541 -13.34 30.86 18.02
C LEU A 541 -12.12 31.37 18.81
N LEU A 542 -11.33 30.45 19.37
CA LEU A 542 -10.10 30.80 20.10
C LEU A 542 -9.07 31.52 19.23
N GLY A 543 -9.01 31.20 17.94
CA GLY A 543 -8.09 31.84 16.99
C GLY A 543 -8.26 33.35 16.82
N ASN A 544 -9.41 33.91 17.22
CA ASN A 544 -9.69 35.35 17.17
C ASN A 544 -9.37 36.08 18.50
N LEU A 545 -8.98 35.35 19.54
CA LEU A 545 -8.69 35.91 20.86
C LEU A 545 -7.19 36.26 21.01
N PRO A 546 -6.83 37.21 21.89
CA PRO A 546 -5.44 37.43 22.26
C PRO A 546 -4.78 36.13 22.77
N ILE A 547 -3.51 35.91 22.41
CA ILE A 547 -2.80 34.65 22.66
C ILE A 547 -2.85 34.18 24.12
N ARG A 548 -2.82 35.10 25.09
CA ARG A 548 -2.92 34.78 26.53
C ARG A 548 -4.28 34.18 26.90
N VAL A 549 -5.35 34.72 26.34
CA VAL A 549 -6.73 34.25 26.57
C VAL A 549 -6.92 32.90 25.88
N CYS A 550 -6.45 32.77 24.64
CA CYS A 550 -6.43 31.51 23.90
C CYS A 550 -5.71 30.41 24.71
N ASN A 551 -4.50 30.68 25.20
CA ASN A 551 -3.71 29.74 26.00
C ASN A 551 -4.41 29.32 27.30
N PHE A 552 -5.12 30.24 27.97
CA PHE A 552 -5.89 29.93 29.18
C PHE A 552 -7.02 28.93 28.89
N PHE A 553 -7.77 29.15 27.80
CA PHE A 553 -8.86 28.26 27.40
C PHE A 553 -8.36 26.90 26.89
N ILE A 554 -7.27 26.88 26.13
CA ILE A 554 -6.58 25.65 25.74
C ILE A 554 -6.17 24.87 26.99
N PHE A 555 -5.54 25.54 27.96
CA PHE A 555 -5.11 24.91 29.21
C PHE A 555 -6.27 24.23 29.91
N ILE A 556 -7.42 24.92 30.09
CA ILE A 556 -8.60 24.33 30.72
C ILE A 556 -9.05 23.09 29.94
N LEU A 557 -9.20 23.20 28.62
CA LEU A 557 -9.67 22.13 27.77
C LEU A 557 -8.77 20.88 27.86
N ILE A 558 -7.47 21.01 27.65
CA ILE A 558 -6.55 19.86 27.67
C ILE A 558 -6.48 19.23 29.07
N ASN A 559 -6.64 20.02 30.14
CA ASN A 559 -6.70 19.50 31.50
C ASN A 559 -7.97 18.67 31.74
N CYS A 560 -9.12 19.14 31.27
CA CYS A 560 -10.37 18.37 31.31
C CYS A 560 -10.25 17.05 30.52
N LEU A 561 -9.47 17.04 29.43
CA LEU A 561 -9.17 15.85 28.62
C LEU A 561 -8.05 14.97 29.21
N GLY A 562 -7.45 15.35 30.34
CA GLY A 562 -6.49 14.51 31.07
C GLY A 562 -5.01 14.77 30.79
N ALA A 563 -4.63 15.95 30.30
CA ALA A 563 -3.22 16.33 30.04
C ALA A 563 -2.30 16.28 31.29
N PHE A 564 -2.86 16.25 32.49
CA PHE A 564 -2.13 16.07 33.75
C PHE A 564 -1.67 14.63 33.99
N ARG A 565 -2.29 13.64 33.32
CA ARG A 565 -1.93 12.22 33.46
C ARG A 565 -0.49 12.03 33.03
N SER A 566 0.33 11.52 33.94
CA SER A 566 1.76 11.40 33.71
C SER A 566 2.18 9.96 33.38
N TYR A 567 3.20 9.84 32.54
CA TYR A 567 3.91 8.59 32.28
C TYR A 567 5.30 8.67 32.91
N SER A 568 5.73 7.62 33.59
CA SER A 568 7.04 7.59 34.25
C SER A 568 7.99 6.64 33.54
N LEU A 569 9.17 7.13 33.17
CA LEU A 569 10.27 6.35 32.62
C LEU A 569 11.38 6.22 33.65
N THR A 570 12.13 5.13 33.56
CA THR A 570 13.31 4.90 34.40
C THR A 570 14.54 4.99 33.50
N ASP A 571 15.43 5.94 33.78
CA ASP A 571 16.65 6.09 32.99
C ASP A 571 17.66 4.95 33.27
N LYS A 572 18.77 4.95 32.51
CA LYS A 572 19.87 3.98 32.66
C LYS A 572 20.50 3.99 34.08
N ASN A 573 20.35 5.10 34.82
CA ASN A 573 20.81 5.26 36.19
C ASN A 573 19.74 4.91 37.24
N LYS A 574 18.65 4.25 36.83
CA LYS A 574 17.49 3.87 37.66
C LYS A 574 16.72 5.06 38.25
N LYS A 575 16.92 6.28 37.75
CA LYS A 575 16.17 7.46 38.19
C LYS A 575 14.85 7.55 37.42
N LYS A 576 13.76 7.76 38.15
CA LYS A 576 12.41 7.91 37.58
C LYS A 576 12.16 9.35 37.16
N HIS A 577 11.73 9.54 35.92
CA HIS A 577 11.32 10.81 35.35
C HIS A 577 9.85 10.74 34.96
N SER A 578 9.04 11.70 35.41
CA SER A 578 7.59 11.76 35.14
C SER A 578 7.30 12.84 34.11
N PHE A 579 6.68 12.44 33.01
CA PHE A 579 6.31 13.28 31.87
C PHE A 579 4.80 13.42 31.78
N SER A 580 4.31 14.61 31.48
CA SER A 580 2.89 14.86 31.18
C SER A 580 2.78 15.98 30.16
N LEU A 581 1.65 16.08 29.47
CA LEU A 581 1.45 17.12 28.45
C LEU A 581 1.41 18.51 29.10
N ASN A 582 0.85 18.61 30.31
CA ASN A 582 0.91 19.85 31.10
C ASN A 582 2.34 20.29 31.40
N LYS A 583 3.21 19.38 31.83
CA LYS A 583 4.62 19.70 32.09
C LYS A 583 5.30 20.21 30.83
N PHE A 584 5.05 19.56 29.69
CA PHE A 584 5.57 20.00 28.40
C PHE A 584 5.15 21.43 28.08
N HIS A 585 3.85 21.74 28.03
CA HIS A 585 3.39 23.09 27.69
C HIS A 585 3.72 24.15 28.74
N SER A 586 3.81 23.80 30.03
CA SER A 586 4.21 24.74 31.08
C SER A 586 5.63 25.28 30.90
N SER A 587 6.48 24.55 30.16
CA SER A 587 7.84 24.97 29.83
C SER A 587 7.90 25.86 28.57
N GLN A 588 6.79 25.99 27.84
CA GLN A 588 6.72 26.73 26.60
C GLN A 588 6.06 28.11 26.80
N LYS A 589 6.45 29.08 25.97
CA LYS A 589 5.84 30.42 25.97
C LYS A 589 4.42 30.40 25.37
N GLU A 590 4.17 29.47 24.45
CA GLU A 590 2.90 29.28 23.74
C GLU A 590 2.55 27.79 23.72
N TYR A 591 1.25 27.47 23.61
CA TYR A 591 0.78 26.09 23.45
C TYR A 591 1.01 25.64 22.00
N GLU A 592 2.27 25.36 21.68
CA GLU A 592 2.71 24.87 20.37
C GLU A 592 2.96 23.36 20.39
N PHE A 593 2.81 22.75 19.21
CA PHE A 593 3.15 21.35 18.99
C PHE A 593 3.68 21.14 17.57
N HIS A 594 4.28 19.98 17.30
CA HIS A 594 4.89 19.71 16.01
C HIS A 594 3.88 19.08 15.04
N HIS A 595 3.23 19.86 14.19
CA HIS A 595 2.23 19.35 13.26
C HIS A 595 2.88 18.98 11.91
N PRO A 596 2.85 17.71 11.45
CA PRO A 596 3.48 17.31 10.20
C PRO A 596 2.98 18.09 8.97
N ALA A 597 1.66 18.27 8.83
CA ALA A 597 1.06 19.00 7.71
C ALA A 597 1.48 20.48 7.60
N ASN A 598 2.10 21.06 8.64
CA ASN A 598 2.63 22.41 8.54
C ASN A 598 3.80 22.52 7.55
N LEU A 599 4.57 21.43 7.36
CA LEU A 599 5.62 21.39 6.33
C LEU A 599 5.04 21.59 4.92
N HIS A 600 3.88 21.00 4.62
CA HIS A 600 3.20 21.24 3.35
C HIS A 600 2.87 22.72 3.14
N LEU A 601 2.34 23.39 4.17
CA LEU A 601 2.01 24.81 4.09
C LEU A 601 3.25 25.68 3.88
N HIS A 602 4.36 25.35 4.54
CA HIS A 602 5.63 26.06 4.35
C HIS A 602 6.14 25.94 2.91
N ILE A 603 6.13 24.74 2.35
CA ILE A 603 6.56 24.50 0.95
C ILE A 603 5.60 25.16 -0.04
N GLU A 604 4.29 24.99 0.13
CA GLU A 604 3.28 25.62 -0.74
C GLU A 604 3.40 27.14 -0.74
N LYS A 605 3.65 27.75 0.43
CA LYS A 605 3.87 29.20 0.54
C LYS A 605 5.16 29.60 -0.18
N ALA A 606 6.26 28.89 0.06
CA ALA A 606 7.55 29.19 -0.57
C ALA A 606 7.53 29.00 -2.10
N HIS A 607 6.79 28.02 -2.62
CA HIS A 607 6.59 27.86 -4.08
C HIS A 607 5.80 29.03 -4.68
N LYS A 608 4.79 29.54 -3.96
CA LYS A 608 4.02 30.72 -4.40
C LYS A 608 4.86 32.00 -4.39
N THR A 609 5.70 32.19 -3.37
CA THR A 609 6.54 33.39 -3.25
C THR A 609 7.88 33.27 -3.98
N LYS A 610 8.29 32.05 -4.34
CA LYS A 610 9.63 31.70 -4.87
C LYS A 610 10.78 32.09 -3.93
N GLU A 611 10.51 32.18 -2.63
CA GLU A 611 11.43 32.70 -1.63
C GLU A 611 11.42 31.87 -0.34
N GLY A 612 12.50 31.99 0.43
CA GLY A 612 12.63 31.40 1.76
C GLY A 612 13.23 29.99 1.76
N PRO A 613 13.45 29.41 2.95
CA PRO A 613 14.24 28.18 3.12
C PRO A 613 13.52 26.91 2.63
N PHE A 614 12.25 27.02 2.21
CA PHE A 614 11.42 25.90 1.74
C PHE A 614 11.21 25.88 0.23
N VAL A 615 11.86 26.78 -0.53
CA VAL A 615 11.67 26.90 -1.98
C VAL A 615 12.04 25.61 -2.74
N ASN A 616 13.04 24.88 -2.23
CA ASN A 616 13.48 23.59 -2.76
C ASN A 616 12.68 22.40 -2.19
N GLY A 617 11.58 22.66 -1.49
CA GLY A 617 10.69 21.63 -0.99
C GLY A 617 9.95 20.90 -2.11
N GLU A 618 9.67 19.63 -1.88
CA GLU A 618 8.99 18.72 -2.80
C GLU A 618 7.59 18.42 -2.26
N ILE A 619 6.57 18.40 -3.12
CA ILE A 619 5.25 17.88 -2.78
C ILE A 619 4.82 16.85 -3.82
N THR A 620 4.44 15.67 -3.34
CA THR A 620 4.21 14.46 -4.13
C THR A 620 2.91 13.79 -3.69
N PHE A 621 2.15 13.19 -4.61
CA PHE A 621 0.93 12.43 -4.26
C PHE A 621 0.96 11.02 -4.86
N GLY A 622 0.94 10.00 -4.00
CA GLY A 622 1.25 8.64 -4.44
C GLY A 622 2.67 8.55 -5.01
N ASN A 623 2.85 7.81 -6.11
CA ASN A 623 4.16 7.67 -6.75
C ASN A 623 4.35 8.65 -7.93
N THR A 624 3.37 9.49 -8.25
CA THR A 624 3.27 10.26 -9.53
C THR A 624 4.22 11.44 -9.69
N SER A 625 5.28 11.53 -8.91
CA SER A 625 6.14 12.71 -8.89
C SER A 625 7.57 12.31 -8.59
N GLY A 626 8.45 12.59 -9.56
CA GLY A 626 9.90 12.54 -9.39
C GLY A 626 10.67 11.78 -10.47
N LYS A 627 10.06 10.84 -11.19
CA LYS A 627 10.73 10.15 -12.32
C LYS A 627 10.40 10.87 -13.63
N LEU A 628 11.18 11.91 -13.96
CA LEU A 628 11.26 12.44 -15.32
C LEU A 628 12.17 11.53 -16.14
#